data_AF-A0A497G9Z7-F1
#
_entry.id   AF-A0A497G9Z7-F1
#
_cell.length_a   1.000
_cell.length_b   1.000
_cell.length_c   1.000
_cell.angle_alpha   90.00
_cell.angle_beta   90.00
_cell.angle_gamma   90.00
#
_symmetry.space_group_name_H-M   'P 1'
#
loop_
_entity.id
_entity.type
_entity.pdbx_description
1 polymer ?
#
loop_
_entity_poly.entity_id
_entity_poly.type
_entity_poly.pdbx_seq_one_letter_code
_entity_poly.pdbx_strand_id
1 'polypeptide(L)'
;MRFTELLNKLAPPVGTLIKRNFAMLGLGDPDKLVVESPRRFMEKLAVLYGGSIDAAKLLIFLTGGSLREKGIMISPDEFLNAFERDDREFVVEWLETLDYLLKE
;
A
#
# COMPACT_ATOMS: atom_id res chain seq x y z
N MET A 1 -0.96 7.86 -8.57
CA MET A 1 0.24 7.01 -8.67
C MET A 1 -0.11 5.60 -8.28
N ARG A 2 0.67 4.62 -8.71
CA ARG A 2 0.49 3.24 -8.25
C ARG A 2 1.03 3.07 -6.84
N PHE A 3 0.42 2.18 -6.04
CA PHE A 3 0.85 1.98 -4.64
C PHE A 3 2.30 1.50 -4.55
N THR A 4 2.75 0.62 -5.43
CA THR A 4 4.15 0.17 -5.43
C THR A 4 5.12 1.26 -5.88
N GLU A 5 4.69 2.24 -6.68
CA GLU A 5 5.50 3.42 -7.00
C GLU A 5 5.64 4.31 -5.77
N LEU A 6 4.55 4.51 -5.01
CA LEU A 6 4.59 5.19 -3.72
C LEU A 6 5.59 4.51 -2.77
N LEU A 7 5.50 3.19 -2.61
CA LEU A 7 6.43 2.45 -1.74
C LEU A 7 7.89 2.63 -2.16
N ASN A 8 8.17 2.67 -3.46
CA ASN A 8 9.51 2.95 -3.96
C ASN A 8 9.95 4.41 -3.72
N LYS A 9 9.04 5.38 -3.79
CA LYS A 9 9.34 6.79 -3.45
C LYS A 9 9.63 6.96 -1.95
N LEU A 10 8.95 6.20 -1.09
CA LEU A 10 9.13 6.25 0.36
C LEU A 10 10.36 5.47 0.82
N ALA A 11 10.55 4.25 0.31
CA ALA A 11 11.63 3.35 0.66
C ALA A 11 12.05 2.49 -0.55
N PRO A 12 12.95 2.98 -1.42
CA PRO A 12 13.45 2.18 -2.53
C PRO A 12 14.23 0.96 -2.01
N PRO A 13 14.07 -0.26 -2.59
CA PRO A 13 13.22 -0.64 -3.71
C PRO A 13 11.98 -1.48 -3.30
N VAL A 14 11.33 -1.15 -2.18
CA VAL A 14 10.28 -1.98 -1.55
C VAL A 14 9.15 -2.36 -2.51
N GLY A 15 8.60 -1.40 -3.27
CA GLY A 15 7.53 -1.66 -4.22
C GLY A 15 7.93 -2.61 -5.35
N THR A 16 9.17 -2.50 -5.82
CA THR A 16 9.73 -3.43 -6.83
C THR A 16 9.83 -4.85 -6.29
N LEU A 17 10.27 -5.02 -5.04
CA LEU A 17 10.37 -6.33 -4.39
C LEU A 17 8.99 -6.95 -4.19
N ILE A 18 7.99 -6.17 -3.75
CA ILE A 18 6.61 -6.64 -3.60
C ILE A 18 6.05 -7.10 -4.94
N LYS A 19 6.18 -6.30 -6.01
CA LYS A 19 5.74 -6.70 -7.36
C LYS A 19 6.35 -8.02 -7.81
N ARG A 20 7.67 -8.16 -7.66
CA ARG A 20 8.39 -9.37 -8.06
C ARG A 20 7.90 -10.59 -7.28
N ASN A 21 7.75 -10.47 -5.97
CA ASN A 21 7.31 -11.58 -5.14
C ASN A 21 5.84 -11.94 -5.36
N PHE A 22 4.96 -10.97 -5.59
CA PHE A 22 3.56 -11.21 -5.97
C PHE A 22 3.47 -12.01 -7.27
N ALA A 23 4.29 -11.66 -8.27
CA ALA A 23 4.37 -12.40 -9.53
C ALA A 23 4.91 -13.82 -9.32
N MET A 24 6.01 -13.98 -8.57
CA MET A 24 6.62 -15.28 -8.30
C MET A 24 5.70 -16.24 -7.55
N LEU A 25 4.84 -15.73 -6.66
CA LEU A 25 3.92 -16.51 -5.85
C LEU A 25 2.50 -16.62 -6.46
N GLY A 26 2.27 -16.04 -7.65
CA GLY A 26 0.95 -16.07 -8.29
C GLY A 26 -0.15 -15.33 -7.50
N LEU A 27 0.22 -14.28 -6.76
CA LEU A 27 -0.70 -13.53 -5.89
C LEU A 27 -1.53 -12.48 -6.63
N GLY A 28 -1.24 -12.23 -7.90
CA GLY A 28 -1.88 -11.20 -8.74
C GLY A 28 -1.02 -9.94 -8.87
N ASP A 29 -1.59 -8.90 -9.47
CA ASP A 29 -0.94 -7.58 -9.58
C ASP A 29 -1.24 -6.77 -8.31
N PRO A 30 -0.23 -6.43 -7.49
CA PRO A 30 -0.46 -5.69 -6.26
C PRO A 30 -1.12 -4.32 -6.49
N ASP A 31 -0.79 -3.61 -7.57
CA ASP A 31 -1.36 -2.28 -7.81
C ASP A 31 -2.84 -2.36 -8.18
N LYS A 32 -3.23 -3.39 -8.95
CA LYS A 32 -4.65 -3.66 -9.24
C LYS A 32 -5.39 -4.05 -7.97
N LEU A 33 -4.81 -4.94 -7.16
CA LEU A 33 -5.43 -5.38 -5.92
C LEU A 33 -5.68 -4.23 -4.96
N VAL A 34 -4.74 -3.30 -4.80
CA VAL A 34 -4.92 -2.13 -3.93
C VAL A 34 -6.14 -1.29 -4.35
N VAL A 35 -6.40 -1.16 -5.64
CA VAL A 35 -7.53 -0.37 -6.16
C VAL A 35 -8.85 -1.16 -6.15
N GLU A 36 -8.80 -2.43 -6.52
CA GLU A 36 -10.00 -3.28 -6.64
C GLU A 36 -10.50 -3.80 -5.30
N SER A 37 -9.59 -4.11 -4.37
CA SER A 37 -9.86 -4.59 -3.01
C SER A 37 -8.61 -4.43 -2.12
N PRO A 38 -8.46 -3.27 -1.45
CA PRO A 38 -7.41 -3.03 -0.46
C PRO A 38 -7.26 -4.15 0.57
N ARG A 39 -8.38 -4.73 1.01
CA ARG A 39 -8.36 -5.86 1.97
C ARG A 39 -7.70 -7.08 1.36
N ARG A 40 -8.06 -7.43 0.11
CA ARG A 40 -7.47 -8.57 -0.59
C ARG A 40 -5.98 -8.35 -0.87
N PHE A 41 -5.56 -7.12 -1.18
CA PHE A 41 -4.14 -6.79 -1.24
C PHE A 41 -3.44 -7.10 0.10
N MET A 42 -4.00 -6.62 1.22
CA MET A 42 -3.45 -6.85 2.56
C MET A 42 -3.37 -8.35 2.91
N GLU A 43 -4.40 -9.13 2.59
CA GLU A 43 -4.40 -10.59 2.78
C GLU A 43 -3.32 -11.28 1.94
N LYS A 44 -3.13 -10.87 0.68
CA LYS A 44 -2.07 -11.41 -0.18
C LYS A 44 -0.67 -10.97 0.28
N LEU A 45 -0.55 -9.76 0.81
CA LEU A 45 0.66 -9.28 1.43
C LEU A 45 0.99 -10.10 2.69
N ALA A 46 0.00 -10.52 3.47
CA ALA A 46 0.22 -11.43 4.60
C ALA A 46 0.80 -12.78 4.15
N VAL A 47 0.32 -13.33 3.02
CA VAL A 47 0.91 -14.56 2.43
C VAL A 47 2.39 -14.36 2.11
N LEU A 48 2.76 -13.21 1.56
CA LEU A 48 4.17 -12.86 1.32
C LEU A 48 4.99 -12.84 2.62
N TYR A 49 4.41 -12.38 3.72
CA TYR A 49 5.03 -12.36 5.04
C TYR A 49 4.79 -13.64 5.86
N GLY A 50 4.72 -14.80 5.20
CA GLY A 50 4.61 -16.09 5.88
C GLY A 50 3.27 -16.31 6.60
N GLY A 51 2.22 -15.64 6.15
CA GLY A 51 0.88 -15.69 6.74
C GLY A 51 0.61 -14.65 7.84
N SER A 52 1.58 -13.79 8.16
CA SER A 52 1.39 -12.77 9.21
C SER A 52 0.58 -11.58 8.72
N ILE A 53 -0.69 -11.51 9.14
CA ILE A 53 -1.55 -10.35 8.87
C ILE A 53 -1.04 -9.10 9.58
N ASP A 54 -0.50 -9.23 10.79
CA ASP A 54 0.03 -8.10 11.55
C ASP A 54 1.24 -7.47 10.86
N ALA A 55 2.12 -8.27 10.23
CA ALA A 55 3.22 -7.75 9.42
C ALA A 55 2.72 -6.98 8.18
N ALA A 56 1.67 -7.47 7.53
CA ALA A 56 1.06 -6.77 6.39
C ALA A 56 0.44 -5.43 6.81
N LYS A 57 -0.30 -5.41 7.94
CA LYS A 57 -0.85 -4.19 8.53
C LYS A 57 0.24 -3.19 8.89
N LEU A 58 1.35 -3.66 9.46
CA LEU A 58 2.46 -2.80 9.85
C LEU A 58 3.09 -2.09 8.64
N LEU A 59 3.27 -2.76 7.50
CA LEU A 59 3.73 -2.10 6.28
C LEU A 59 2.80 -0.96 5.85
N ILE A 60 1.48 -1.22 5.85
CA ILE A 60 0.47 -0.23 5.45
C ILE A 60 0.47 0.95 6.42
N PHE A 61 0.49 0.68 7.73
CA PHE A 61 0.59 1.71 8.76
C PHE A 61 1.85 2.57 8.62
N LEU A 62 3.02 1.93 8.45
CA LEU A 62 4.29 2.63 8.26
C LEU A 62 4.32 3.45 6.96
N THR A 63 3.58 3.04 5.94
CA THR A 63 3.39 3.82 4.71
C THR A 63 2.67 5.14 5.01
N GLY A 64 1.56 5.07 5.77
CA GLY A 64 0.86 6.26 6.25
C GLY A 64 1.73 7.14 7.16
N GLY A 65 2.52 6.53 8.05
CA GLY A 65 3.49 7.23 8.90
C GLY A 65 4.55 7.99 8.09
N SER A 66 5.15 7.33 7.10
CA SER A 66 6.18 7.91 6.23
C SER A 66 5.63 9.07 5.39
N LEU A 67 4.37 8.98 4.94
CA LEU A 67 3.68 10.07 4.27
C LEU A 67 3.52 11.29 5.20
N ARG A 68 3.11 11.05 6.45
CA ARG A 68 2.97 12.09 7.45
C ARG A 68 4.29 12.80 7.76
N GLU A 69 5.39 12.06 7.87
CA GLU A 69 6.74 12.62 8.05
C GLU A 69 7.16 13.52 6.87
N LYS A 70 6.66 13.24 5.66
CA LYS A 70 6.85 14.08 4.47
C LYS A 70 5.89 15.27 4.38
N GLY A 71 5.12 15.55 5.44
CA GLY A 71 4.21 16.70 5.52
C GLY A 71 2.85 16.48 4.88
N ILE A 72 2.53 15.24 4.47
CA ILE A 72 1.24 14.90 3.90
C ILE A 72 0.26 14.62 5.04
N MET A 73 -0.83 15.36 5.12
CA MET A 73 -1.83 15.23 6.20
C MET A 73 -2.67 13.96 6.03
N ILE A 74 -2.11 12.83 6.44
CA ILE A 74 -2.78 11.53 6.53
C ILE A 74 -2.61 10.95 7.93
N SER A 75 -3.68 10.38 8.48
CA SER A 75 -3.59 9.56 9.69
C SER A 75 -3.14 8.14 9.31
N PRO A 76 -2.04 7.61 9.88
CA PRO A 76 -1.61 6.24 9.65
C PRO A 76 -2.69 5.21 10.01
N ASP A 77 -3.46 5.48 11.06
CA ASP A 77 -4.58 4.64 11.49
C ASP A 77 -5.74 4.70 10.50
N GLU A 78 -6.10 5.87 9.96
CA GLU A 78 -7.16 5.97 8.94
C GLU A 78 -6.74 5.28 7.65
N PHE A 79 -5.47 5.44 7.26
CA PHE A 79 -4.94 4.75 6.09
C PHE A 79 -4.99 3.24 6.25
N LEU A 80 -4.54 2.70 7.39
CA LEU A 80 -4.66 1.27 7.67
C LEU A 80 -6.13 0.81 7.70
N ASN A 81 -7.00 1.56 8.38
CA ASN A 81 -8.42 1.25 8.46
C ASN A 81 -9.08 1.16 7.08
N ALA A 82 -8.65 1.96 6.11
CA ALA A 82 -9.16 1.87 4.75
C ALA A 82 -8.85 0.50 4.11
N PHE A 83 -7.65 -0.05 4.34
CA PHE A 83 -7.31 -1.40 3.91
C PHE A 83 -8.10 -2.46 4.67
N GLU A 84 -8.26 -2.30 5.98
CA GLU A 84 -9.02 -3.24 6.80
C GLU A 84 -10.52 -3.27 6.42
N ARG A 85 -11.11 -2.13 6.09
CA ARG A 85 -12.53 -1.99 5.73
C ARG A 85 -12.83 -2.24 4.25
N ASP A 86 -11.81 -2.48 3.45
CA ASP A 86 -11.92 -2.57 1.98
C ASP A 86 -12.48 -1.26 1.37
N ASP A 87 -12.10 -0.12 1.93
CA ASP A 87 -12.53 1.21 1.52
C ASP A 87 -11.76 1.67 0.28
N ARG A 88 -12.23 1.20 -0.87
CA ARG A 88 -11.60 1.45 -2.18
C ARG A 88 -11.62 2.92 -2.57
N GLU A 89 -12.71 3.61 -2.27
CA GLU A 89 -12.90 5.02 -2.65
C GLU A 89 -11.84 5.88 -1.97
N PHE A 90 -11.70 5.72 -0.65
CA PHE A 90 -10.66 6.41 0.11
C PHE A 90 -9.25 6.11 -0.43
N VAL A 91 -8.92 4.84 -0.69
CA VAL A 91 -7.58 4.46 -1.16
C VAL A 91 -7.28 5.02 -2.55
N VAL A 92 -8.26 5.01 -3.48
CA VAL A 92 -8.10 5.55 -4.83
C VAL A 92 -7.90 7.06 -4.80
N GLU A 93 -8.78 7.79 -4.10
CA GLU A 93 -8.67 9.24 -3.96
C GLU A 93 -7.32 9.65 -3.36
N TRP A 94 -6.83 8.88 -2.39
CA TRP A 94 -5.51 9.10 -1.80
C TRP A 94 -4.38 8.87 -2.79
N LEU A 95 -4.40 7.77 -3.54
CA LEU A 95 -3.37 7.47 -4.54
C LEU A 95 -3.34 8.51 -5.68
N GLU A 96 -4.48 9.09 -6.03
CA GLU A 96 -4.59 10.21 -6.97
C GLU A 96 -4.03 11.51 -6.38
N THR A 97 -4.40 11.82 -5.14
CA THR A 97 -3.88 13.00 -4.43
C THR A 97 -2.35 12.94 -4.29
N LEU A 98 -1.81 11.77 -3.92
CA LEU A 98 -0.37 11.54 -3.84
C LEU A 98 0.32 11.65 -5.19
N ASP A 99 -0.34 11.27 -6.28
CA ASP A 99 0.17 11.51 -7.64
C ASP A 99 0.43 12.98 -7.90
N TYR A 100 -0.50 13.83 -7.47
CA TYR A 100 -0.42 15.27 -7.66
C TYR A 100 0.64 15.89 -6.74
N LEU A 101 0.66 15.51 -5.47
CA LEU A 101 1.56 16.09 -4.47
C LEU A 101 3.02 15.65 -4.63
N LEU A 102 3.26 14.44 -5.14
CA LEU A 102 4.59 13.85 -5.27
C LEU A 102 5.08 13.77 -6.72
N LYS A 103 4.44 14.55 -7.62
CA LYS A 103 4.94 14.82 -8.97
C LYS A 103 6.20 15.68 -8.86
N GLU A 104 7.34 15.01 -8.98
CA GLU A 104 8.62 15.59 -9.39
C GLU A 104 8.80 15.33 -10.88
#